data_AF-A0AAQ4D9N1-F1
#
_entry.id   AF-A0AAQ4D9N1-F1
#
_cell.length_a   1.000
_cell.length_b   1.000
_cell.length_c   1.000
_cell.angle_alpha   90.00
_cell.angle_beta   90.00
_cell.angle_gamma   90.00
#
_symmetry.space_group_name_H-M   'P 1'
#
loop_
_entity.id
_entity.type
_entity.pdbx_description
1 polymer ?
#
loop_
_entity_poly.entity_id
_entity_poly.type
_entity_poly.pdbx_seq_one_letter_code
_entity_poly.pdbx_strand_id
1 'polypeptide(L)'
;MEGWDSSEKKKFRLGARAFYLACSKALLQKLPLTNKVVMRARFLGLQYENAEQEVRSLRYIVGQLPQVLGDGQVSSLVDEWLMLKCDQSKGTLEGRLDVYWAKIFCMKTITGETKYPMLSKLVKAVLSLPHGNADLERGFSENKHLLDGRSSLNIASVNGMRHIKSYLQRYDGDASKVPLSSDLLRCVRQSRAKYALRMSAEESTSKRAAEEAVSNQCTLEAKKKALEGQVQASKVLLTRAEEMINFDIKEKDMDKVESGRLLLTTGNGNLEQALKDLKELEKQMLKKARH
;
A
#
# COMPACT_ATOMS: atom_id res chain seq x y z
N MET A 1 -18.66 -43.71 -3.37
CA MET A 1 -19.50 -43.33 -4.53
C MET A 1 -20.46 -44.44 -4.99
N GLU A 2 -20.43 -45.63 -4.37
CA GLU A 2 -21.25 -46.79 -4.80
C GLU A 2 -22.73 -46.72 -4.41
N GLY A 3 -23.12 -45.88 -3.43
CA GLY A 3 -24.51 -45.74 -3.00
C GLY A 3 -25.31 -44.57 -3.62
N TRP A 4 -24.77 -43.85 -4.61
CA TRP A 4 -25.46 -42.70 -5.19
C TRP A 4 -26.30 -43.10 -6.40
N ASP A 5 -27.51 -42.54 -6.48
CA ASP A 5 -28.39 -42.70 -7.64
C ASP A 5 -27.75 -42.04 -8.89
N SER A 6 -28.12 -42.53 -10.08
CA SER A 6 -27.62 -42.04 -11.37
C SER A 6 -27.87 -40.53 -11.55
N SER A 7 -29.01 -40.04 -11.04
CA SER A 7 -29.37 -38.62 -11.04
C SER A 7 -28.44 -37.78 -10.15
N GLU A 8 -28.10 -38.28 -8.97
CA GLU A 8 -27.20 -37.60 -8.03
C GLU A 8 -25.76 -37.58 -8.53
N LYS A 9 -25.28 -38.70 -9.11
CA LYS A 9 -23.99 -38.77 -9.79
C LYS A 9 -23.90 -37.75 -10.92
N LYS A 10 -24.96 -37.58 -11.71
CA LYS A 10 -25.01 -36.59 -12.80
C LYS A 10 -24.98 -35.16 -12.27
N LYS A 11 -25.77 -34.84 -11.24
CA LYS A 11 -25.77 -33.51 -10.59
C LYS A 11 -24.40 -33.17 -10.02
N PHE A 12 -23.76 -34.11 -9.31
CA PHE A 12 -22.41 -33.91 -8.79
C PHE A 12 -21.38 -33.67 -9.90
N ARG A 13 -21.38 -34.48 -10.97
CA ARG A 13 -20.45 -34.29 -12.10
C ARG A 13 -20.65 -32.93 -12.79
N LEU A 14 -21.90 -32.49 -12.93
CA LEU A 14 -22.21 -31.16 -13.48
C LEU A 14 -21.76 -30.04 -12.54
N GLY A 15 -21.96 -30.19 -11.23
CA GLY A 15 -21.48 -29.25 -10.21
C GLY A 15 -19.95 -29.17 -10.19
N ALA A 16 -19.26 -30.31 -10.21
CA ALA A 16 -17.80 -30.39 -10.29
C ALA A 16 -17.28 -29.74 -11.58
N ARG A 17 -17.91 -30.01 -12.73
CA ARG A 17 -17.57 -29.36 -14.01
C ARG A 17 -17.76 -27.85 -13.93
N ALA A 18 -18.87 -27.38 -13.36
CA ALA A 18 -19.15 -25.95 -13.19
C ALA A 18 -18.12 -25.29 -12.26
N PHE A 19 -17.74 -25.96 -11.17
CA PHE A 19 -16.68 -25.52 -10.26
C PHE A 19 -15.34 -25.40 -11.00
N TYR A 20 -14.89 -26.44 -11.70
CA TYR A 20 -13.63 -26.38 -12.47
C TYR A 20 -13.68 -25.29 -13.53
N LEU A 21 -14.80 -25.11 -14.25
CA LEU A 21 -14.95 -24.03 -15.21
C LEU A 21 -14.87 -22.64 -14.57
N ALA A 22 -15.48 -22.44 -13.40
CA ALA A 22 -15.40 -21.19 -12.66
C ALA A 22 -13.97 -20.91 -12.16
N CYS A 23 -13.31 -21.92 -11.58
CA CYS A 23 -11.91 -21.83 -11.17
C CYS A 23 -10.99 -21.53 -12.36
N SER A 24 -11.14 -22.21 -13.49
CA SER A 24 -10.35 -21.98 -14.70
C SER A 24 -10.57 -20.58 -15.28
N LYS A 25 -11.82 -20.08 -15.31
CA LYS A 25 -12.10 -18.69 -15.72
C LYS A 25 -11.43 -17.67 -14.79
N ALA A 26 -11.53 -17.87 -13.49
CA ALA A 26 -10.88 -17.02 -12.50
C ALA A 26 -9.35 -17.06 -12.61
N LEU A 27 -8.78 -18.25 -12.84
CA LEU A 27 -7.36 -18.43 -13.10
C LEU A 27 -6.93 -17.72 -14.38
N LEU A 28 -7.66 -17.87 -15.49
CA LEU A 28 -7.34 -17.18 -16.75
C LEU A 28 -7.40 -15.65 -16.61
N GLN A 29 -8.31 -15.13 -15.78
CA GLN A 29 -8.41 -13.69 -15.50
C GLN A 29 -7.31 -13.17 -14.57
N LYS A 30 -6.89 -13.96 -13.57
CA LYS A 30 -5.95 -13.54 -12.53
C LYS A 30 -4.50 -13.93 -12.79
N LEU A 31 -4.26 -14.98 -13.57
CA LEU A 31 -2.91 -15.40 -13.93
C LEU A 31 -2.29 -14.35 -14.86
N PRO A 32 -1.01 -14.02 -14.68
CA PRO A 32 -0.29 -13.07 -15.53
C PRO A 32 0.06 -13.70 -16.89
N LEU A 33 -0.87 -14.41 -17.53
CA LEU A 33 -0.66 -15.04 -18.84
C LEU A 33 -0.42 -14.01 -19.95
N THR A 34 -0.88 -12.78 -19.75
CA THR A 34 -0.64 -11.64 -20.64
C THR A 34 0.59 -10.82 -20.25
N ASN A 35 1.25 -11.14 -19.12
CA ASN A 35 2.40 -10.38 -18.67
C ASN A 35 3.60 -10.68 -19.58
N LYS A 36 3.92 -9.68 -20.40
CA LYS A 36 5.01 -9.75 -21.38
C LYS A 36 6.37 -10.06 -20.73
N VAL A 37 6.64 -9.59 -19.52
CA VAL A 37 7.91 -9.87 -18.83
C VAL A 37 8.05 -11.35 -18.51
N VAL A 38 7.01 -11.97 -17.93
CA VAL A 38 7.00 -13.40 -17.60
C VAL A 38 7.06 -14.25 -18.87
N MET A 39 6.29 -13.88 -19.90
CA MET A 39 6.33 -14.57 -21.20
C MET A 39 7.72 -14.49 -21.85
N ARG A 40 8.38 -13.33 -21.78
CA ARG A 40 9.71 -13.12 -22.36
C ARG A 40 10.80 -13.76 -21.52
N ALA A 41 10.61 -13.98 -20.21
CA ALA A 41 11.57 -14.67 -19.33
C ALA A 41 11.66 -16.19 -19.58
N ARG A 42 10.82 -16.76 -20.46
CA ARG A 42 10.84 -18.19 -20.81
C ARG A 42 12.18 -18.68 -21.36
N PHE A 43 12.99 -17.80 -21.96
CA PHE A 43 14.33 -18.16 -22.44
C PHE A 43 15.24 -18.71 -21.33
N LEU A 44 14.99 -18.35 -20.06
CA LEU A 44 15.75 -18.85 -18.92
C LEU A 44 15.60 -20.36 -18.70
N GLY A 45 14.44 -20.91 -19.08
CA GLY A 45 14.15 -22.34 -19.02
C GLY A 45 14.72 -23.14 -20.20
N LEU A 46 15.50 -22.51 -21.09
CA LEU A 46 16.19 -23.09 -22.25
C LEU A 46 15.34 -24.04 -23.09
N GLN A 47 14.03 -23.81 -23.17
CA GLN A 47 13.20 -24.45 -24.19
C GLN A 47 13.54 -23.78 -25.53
N TYR A 48 14.25 -24.53 -26.36
CA TYR A 48 14.83 -24.10 -27.63
C TYR A 48 13.77 -23.69 -28.63
N GLU A 49 13.69 -22.41 -28.98
CA GLU A 49 12.81 -21.98 -30.08
C GLU A 49 13.55 -21.14 -31.15
N ASN A 50 14.43 -20.18 -30.80
CA ASN A 50 15.31 -19.46 -31.76
C ASN A 50 16.28 -18.49 -31.04
N ALA A 51 17.57 -18.48 -31.35
CA ALA A 51 18.55 -17.55 -30.76
C ALA A 51 18.18 -16.06 -30.97
N GLU A 52 17.61 -15.71 -32.12
CA GLU A 52 17.19 -14.33 -32.41
C GLU A 52 16.04 -13.89 -31.51
N GLN A 53 15.10 -14.79 -31.21
CA GLN A 53 13.96 -14.51 -30.33
C GLN A 53 14.39 -14.39 -28.87
N GLU A 54 15.38 -15.17 -28.45
CA GLU A 54 15.99 -15.06 -27.11
C GLU A 54 16.65 -13.69 -26.94
N VAL A 55 17.48 -13.26 -27.90
CA VAL A 55 18.13 -11.94 -27.87
C VAL A 55 17.11 -10.81 -27.83
N ARG A 56 16.03 -10.89 -28.62
CA ARG A 56 14.93 -9.91 -28.58
C ARG A 56 14.26 -9.89 -27.21
N SER A 57 14.05 -11.05 -26.60
CA SER A 57 13.41 -11.17 -25.28
C SER A 57 14.32 -10.65 -24.17
N LEU A 58 15.62 -10.92 -24.26
CA LEU A 58 16.64 -10.42 -23.34
C LEU A 58 16.73 -8.89 -23.40
N ARG A 59 16.78 -8.29 -24.61
CA ARG A 59 16.74 -6.82 -24.77
C ARG A 59 15.46 -6.22 -24.19
N TYR A 60 14.32 -6.87 -24.41
CA TYR A 60 13.04 -6.43 -23.84
C TYR A 60 13.07 -6.43 -22.31
N ILE A 61 13.55 -7.50 -21.67
CA ILE A 61 13.61 -7.57 -20.20
C ILE A 61 14.54 -6.52 -19.63
N VAL A 62 15.71 -6.29 -20.24
CA VAL A 62 16.63 -5.22 -19.79
C VAL A 62 15.96 -3.85 -19.88
N GLY A 63 15.24 -3.57 -20.97
CA GLY A 63 14.47 -2.33 -21.09
C GLY A 63 13.35 -2.18 -20.06
N GLN A 64 12.87 -3.26 -19.45
CA GLN A 64 11.92 -3.23 -18.33
C GLN A 64 12.59 -3.18 -16.95
N LEU A 65 13.91 -3.43 -16.88
CA LEU A 65 14.69 -3.48 -15.65
C LEU A 65 15.96 -2.57 -15.73
N PRO A 66 15.80 -1.26 -16.01
CA PRO A 66 16.93 -0.33 -16.14
C PRO A 66 17.77 -0.19 -14.86
N GLN A 67 17.18 -0.49 -13.70
CA GLN A 67 17.88 -0.51 -12.41
C GLN A 67 18.91 -1.66 -12.28
N VAL A 68 18.80 -2.69 -13.12
CA VAL A 68 19.67 -3.86 -13.06
C VAL A 68 20.87 -3.69 -13.99
N LEU A 69 20.65 -3.24 -15.23
CA LEU A 69 21.70 -3.03 -16.23
C LEU A 69 21.44 -1.71 -16.97
N GLY A 70 22.50 -0.94 -17.18
CA GLY A 70 22.44 0.29 -17.99
C GLY A 70 22.55 0.00 -19.50
N ASP A 71 22.15 0.97 -20.33
CA ASP A 71 22.09 0.83 -21.79
C ASP A 71 23.43 0.42 -22.43
N GLY A 72 24.55 0.90 -21.87
CA GLY A 72 25.90 0.54 -22.32
C GLY A 72 26.30 -0.93 -22.07
N GLN A 73 25.57 -1.66 -21.23
CA GLN A 73 25.87 -3.05 -20.87
C GLN A 73 25.06 -4.07 -21.67
N VAL A 74 24.10 -3.61 -22.49
CA VAL A 74 23.20 -4.49 -23.27
C VAL A 74 23.97 -5.29 -24.32
N SER A 75 24.93 -4.68 -25.00
CA SER A 75 25.75 -5.37 -26.01
C SER A 75 26.58 -6.48 -25.37
N SER A 76 27.31 -6.18 -24.29
CA SER A 76 28.10 -7.17 -23.54
C SER A 76 27.25 -8.32 -23.00
N LEU A 77 26.02 -8.04 -22.55
CA LEU A 77 25.08 -9.07 -22.12
C LEU A 77 24.67 -10.00 -23.28
N VAL A 78 24.43 -9.46 -24.47
CA VAL A 78 24.10 -10.27 -25.66
C VAL A 78 25.27 -11.17 -26.03
N ASP A 79 26.50 -10.63 -25.97
CA ASP A 79 27.71 -11.40 -26.23
C ASP A 79 27.89 -12.53 -25.21
N GLU A 80 27.70 -12.25 -23.92
CA GLU A 80 27.72 -13.26 -22.86
C GLU A 80 26.65 -14.35 -23.07
N TRP A 81 25.44 -13.97 -23.51
CA TRP A 81 24.36 -14.93 -23.81
C TRP A 81 24.74 -15.87 -24.95
N LEU A 82 25.28 -15.32 -26.05
CA LEU A 82 25.71 -16.12 -27.20
C LEU A 82 26.90 -17.01 -26.84
N MET A 83 27.85 -16.50 -26.05
CA MET A 83 28.99 -17.28 -25.56
C MET A 83 28.53 -18.46 -24.71
N LEU A 84 27.59 -18.27 -23.78
CA LEU A 84 27.01 -19.35 -22.98
C LEU A 84 26.39 -20.44 -23.87
N LYS A 85 25.70 -20.07 -24.95
CA LYS A 85 25.11 -21.03 -25.91
C LYS A 85 26.17 -21.81 -26.68
N CYS A 86 27.29 -21.18 -27.03
CA CYS A 86 28.43 -21.86 -27.65
C CYS A 86 29.12 -22.82 -26.68
N ASP A 87 29.30 -22.40 -25.42
CA ASP A 87 29.93 -23.19 -24.36
C ASP A 87 29.09 -24.42 -23.97
N GLN A 88 27.77 -24.33 -24.11
CA GLN A 88 26.84 -25.40 -23.76
C GLN A 88 26.41 -26.18 -25.00
N SER A 89 27.16 -27.22 -25.34
CA SER A 89 26.73 -28.21 -26.32
C SER A 89 25.48 -28.95 -25.83
N LYS A 90 24.28 -28.51 -26.24
CA LYS A 90 22.99 -29.22 -26.14
C LYS A 90 22.70 -29.90 -24.79
N GLY A 91 23.02 -29.25 -23.67
CA GLY A 91 22.62 -29.75 -22.35
C GLY A 91 21.14 -29.49 -22.10
N THR A 92 20.32 -30.54 -22.01
CA THR A 92 18.94 -30.42 -21.52
C THR A 92 18.97 -29.97 -20.05
N LEU A 93 18.09 -29.03 -19.69
CA LEU A 93 17.92 -28.57 -18.30
C LEU A 93 17.41 -29.75 -17.45
N GLU A 94 18.32 -30.44 -16.77
CA GLU A 94 17.98 -31.46 -15.77
C GLU A 94 17.94 -30.82 -14.38
N GLY A 95 16.76 -30.85 -13.75
CA GLY A 95 16.57 -30.41 -12.36
C GLY A 95 16.00 -29.00 -12.21
N ARG A 96 16.13 -28.44 -11.01
CA ARG A 96 15.57 -27.12 -10.68
C ARG A 96 16.34 -26.00 -11.40
N LEU A 97 15.59 -25.04 -11.94
CA LEU A 97 16.11 -23.91 -12.69
C LEU A 97 17.14 -23.08 -11.90
N ASP A 98 16.92 -22.90 -10.59
CA ASP A 98 17.81 -22.14 -9.72
C ASP A 98 19.17 -22.82 -9.51
N VAL A 99 19.18 -24.15 -9.37
CA VAL A 99 20.42 -24.94 -9.24
C VAL A 99 21.24 -24.88 -10.53
N TYR A 100 20.57 -24.92 -11.67
CA TYR A 100 21.21 -24.78 -12.97
C TYR A 100 21.91 -23.43 -13.13
N TRP A 101 21.18 -22.34 -12.89
CA TRP A 101 21.76 -20.99 -13.00
C TRP A 101 22.82 -20.72 -11.94
N ALA A 102 22.71 -21.31 -10.74
CA ALA A 102 23.75 -21.23 -9.71
C ALA A 102 25.10 -21.77 -10.21
N LYS A 103 25.12 -22.87 -10.99
CA LYS A 103 26.35 -23.40 -11.59
C LYS A 103 26.99 -22.41 -12.56
N ILE A 104 26.17 -21.76 -13.39
CA ILE A 104 26.63 -20.74 -14.35
C ILE A 104 27.22 -19.54 -13.62
N PHE A 105 26.57 -19.09 -12.54
CA PHE A 105 27.06 -17.96 -11.74
C PHE A 105 28.41 -18.22 -11.07
N CYS A 106 28.74 -19.50 -10.82
CA CYS A 106 30.01 -19.91 -10.24
C CYS A 106 31.13 -20.12 -11.27
N MET A 107 30.82 -20.07 -12.57
CA MET A 107 31.84 -20.20 -13.62
C MET A 107 32.80 -19.01 -13.58
N LYS A 108 34.10 -19.31 -13.63
CA LYS A 108 35.15 -18.31 -13.61
C LYS A 108 35.97 -18.36 -14.90
N THR A 109 36.50 -17.20 -15.29
CA THR A 109 37.53 -17.08 -16.31
C THR A 109 38.87 -17.60 -15.76
N ILE A 110 39.86 -17.73 -16.65
CA ILE A 110 41.24 -18.11 -16.28
C ILE A 110 41.85 -17.08 -15.29
N THR A 111 41.40 -15.83 -15.35
CA THR A 111 41.80 -14.75 -14.43
C THR A 111 41.11 -14.81 -13.06
N GLY A 112 40.19 -15.75 -12.84
CA GLY A 112 39.44 -15.91 -11.58
C GLY A 112 38.22 -15.01 -11.44
N GLU A 113 37.93 -14.18 -12.44
CA GLU A 113 36.73 -13.33 -12.50
C GLU A 113 35.49 -14.14 -12.91
N THR A 114 34.29 -13.60 -12.66
CA THR A 114 33.05 -14.28 -13.05
C THR A 114 32.95 -14.32 -14.57
N LYS A 115 32.67 -15.50 -15.16
CA LYS A 115 32.65 -15.69 -16.62
C LYS A 115 31.53 -14.92 -17.32
N TYR A 116 30.35 -14.80 -16.68
CA TYR A 116 29.19 -14.09 -17.23
C TYR A 116 28.62 -13.07 -16.22
N PRO A 117 29.31 -11.95 -15.98
CA PRO A 117 28.92 -11.00 -14.94
C PRO A 117 27.58 -10.31 -15.22
N MET A 118 27.33 -9.85 -16.45
CA MET A 118 26.09 -9.14 -16.80
C MET A 118 24.90 -10.09 -16.82
N LEU A 119 25.09 -11.27 -17.40
CA LEU A 119 24.07 -12.32 -17.43
C LEU A 119 23.71 -12.77 -16.02
N SER A 120 24.71 -12.99 -15.16
CA SER A 120 24.47 -13.37 -13.76
C SER A 120 23.63 -12.34 -13.03
N LYS A 121 23.89 -11.04 -13.26
CA LYS A 121 23.15 -9.95 -12.62
C LYS A 121 21.70 -9.93 -13.10
N LEU A 122 21.47 -10.03 -14.42
CA LEU A 122 20.13 -10.02 -15.00
C LEU A 122 19.30 -11.23 -14.53
N VAL A 123 19.86 -12.44 -14.65
CA VAL A 123 19.13 -13.66 -14.31
C VAL A 123 18.75 -13.69 -12.83
N LYS A 124 19.65 -13.27 -11.93
CA LYS A 124 19.33 -13.15 -10.49
C LYS A 124 18.15 -12.20 -10.26
N ALA A 125 18.13 -11.05 -10.93
CA ALA A 125 17.04 -10.11 -10.81
C ALA A 125 15.71 -10.70 -11.32
N VAL A 126 15.72 -11.36 -12.49
CA VAL A 126 14.52 -11.96 -13.06
C VAL A 126 14.00 -13.12 -12.21
N LEU A 127 14.88 -14.01 -11.73
CA LEU A 127 14.50 -15.12 -10.85
C LEU A 127 14.07 -14.67 -9.45
N SER A 128 14.41 -13.45 -9.03
CA SER A 128 13.93 -12.85 -7.78
C SER A 128 12.54 -12.23 -7.89
N LEU A 129 11.97 -12.14 -9.10
CA LEU A 129 10.63 -11.61 -9.27
C LEU A 129 9.60 -12.59 -8.68
N PRO A 130 8.68 -12.10 -7.82
CA PRO A 130 7.62 -12.93 -7.28
C PRO A 130 6.69 -13.37 -8.42
N HIS A 131 6.55 -14.69 -8.60
CA HIS A 131 5.79 -15.29 -9.69
C HIS A 131 4.39 -15.76 -9.27
N GLY A 132 3.97 -15.42 -8.05
CA GLY A 132 2.64 -15.70 -7.53
C GLY A 132 2.43 -15.18 -6.11
N ASN A 133 1.18 -15.26 -5.64
CA ASN A 133 0.83 -14.85 -4.27
C ASN A 133 1.13 -15.93 -3.22
N ALA A 134 1.59 -17.12 -3.63
CA ALA A 134 1.82 -18.25 -2.73
C ALA A 134 2.78 -17.89 -1.56
N ASP A 135 3.85 -17.14 -1.84
CA ASP A 135 4.79 -16.70 -0.79
C ASP A 135 4.14 -15.70 0.18
N LEU A 136 3.27 -14.82 -0.32
CA LEU A 136 2.50 -13.88 0.51
C LEU A 136 1.47 -14.62 1.37
N GLU A 137 0.75 -15.58 0.79
CA GLU A 137 -0.24 -16.41 1.48
C GLU A 137 0.40 -17.31 2.55
N ARG A 138 1.58 -17.86 2.27
CA ARG A 138 2.40 -18.54 3.27
C ARG A 138 2.76 -17.59 4.41
N GLY A 139 3.15 -16.37 4.07
CA GLY A 139 3.41 -15.31 5.06
C GLY A 139 2.19 -14.96 5.92
N PHE A 140 0.98 -14.91 5.32
CA PHE A 140 -0.26 -14.67 6.06
C PHE A 140 -0.60 -15.83 7.00
N SER A 141 -0.38 -17.07 6.59
CA SER A 141 -0.59 -18.25 7.44
C SER A 141 0.36 -18.22 8.64
N GLU A 142 1.63 -17.87 8.41
CA GLU A 142 2.60 -17.68 9.49
C GLU A 142 2.25 -16.51 10.42
N ASN A 143 1.69 -15.41 9.89
CA ASN A 143 1.19 -14.29 10.69
C ASN A 143 0.00 -14.72 11.55
N LYS A 144 -0.91 -15.54 11.01
CA LYS A 144 -2.04 -16.08 11.76
C LYS A 144 -1.58 -16.85 13.00
N HIS A 145 -0.59 -17.74 12.86
CA HIS A 145 -0.01 -18.46 13.99
C HIS A 145 0.72 -17.53 14.99
N LEU A 146 1.34 -16.47 14.50
CA LEU A 146 2.03 -15.49 15.33
C LEU A 146 1.05 -14.59 16.11
N LEU A 147 -0.12 -14.30 15.54
CA LEU A 147 -1.16 -13.47 16.16
C LEU A 147 -2.17 -14.26 16.98
N ASP A 148 -2.12 -15.59 16.93
CA ASP A 148 -3.00 -16.45 17.73
C ASP A 148 -2.80 -16.17 19.23
N GLY A 149 -3.89 -15.81 19.92
CA GLY A 149 -3.88 -15.32 21.31
C GLY A 149 -3.19 -13.96 21.54
N ARG A 150 -2.78 -13.24 20.49
CA ARG A 150 -1.95 -12.02 20.55
C ARG A 150 -2.44 -10.91 19.61
N SER A 151 -3.76 -10.71 19.54
CA SER A 151 -4.40 -9.73 18.66
C SER A 151 -4.11 -8.26 19.02
N SER A 152 -3.65 -7.98 20.24
CA SER A 152 -3.30 -6.63 20.72
C SER A 152 -1.89 -6.17 20.34
N LEU A 153 -1.12 -6.98 19.59
CA LEU A 153 0.24 -6.62 19.20
C LEU A 153 0.26 -5.50 18.16
N ASN A 154 1.09 -4.48 18.40
CA ASN A 154 1.41 -3.47 17.41
C ASN A 154 2.15 -4.10 16.20
N ILE A 155 1.90 -3.55 15.01
CA ILE A 155 2.52 -3.89 13.72
C ILE A 155 4.05 -3.94 13.83
N ALA A 156 4.67 -3.01 14.56
CA ALA A 156 6.13 -2.99 14.75
C ALA A 156 6.63 -4.29 15.44
N SER A 157 5.90 -4.79 16.43
CA SER A 157 6.22 -6.03 17.14
C SER A 157 6.05 -7.25 16.22
N VAL A 158 4.99 -7.26 15.41
CA VAL A 158 4.73 -8.31 14.41
C VAL A 158 5.87 -8.36 13.39
N ASN A 159 6.26 -7.21 12.83
CA ASN A 159 7.37 -7.11 11.89
C ASN A 159 8.69 -7.57 12.52
N GLY A 160 8.97 -7.17 13.76
CA GLY A 160 10.17 -7.61 14.49
C GLY A 160 10.24 -9.13 14.64
N MET A 161 9.15 -9.76 15.09
CA MET A 161 9.09 -11.22 15.21
C MET A 161 9.19 -11.92 13.84
N ARG A 162 8.62 -11.33 12.78
CA ARG A 162 8.74 -11.85 11.41
C ARG A 162 10.18 -11.82 10.90
N HIS A 163 10.89 -10.73 11.14
CA HIS A 163 12.31 -10.63 10.79
C HIS A 163 13.14 -11.69 11.51
N ILE A 164 12.92 -11.89 12.81
CA ILE A 164 13.62 -12.93 13.59
C ILE A 164 13.32 -14.31 13.02
N LYS A 165 12.04 -14.66 12.79
CA LYS A 165 11.65 -15.96 12.25
C LYS A 165 12.26 -16.21 10.87
N SER A 166 12.21 -15.22 9.98
CA SER A 166 12.79 -15.33 8.63
C SER A 166 14.32 -15.47 8.67
N TYR A 167 14.98 -14.79 9.61
CA TYR A 167 16.42 -14.94 9.80
C TYR A 167 16.78 -16.33 10.34
N LEU A 168 16.01 -16.86 11.30
CA LEU A 168 16.20 -18.20 11.87
C LEU A 168 16.02 -19.31 10.81
N GLN A 169 15.11 -19.12 9.86
CA GLN A 169 14.88 -20.05 8.74
C GLN A 169 16.13 -20.26 7.86
N ARG A 170 17.08 -19.32 7.85
CA ARG A 170 18.37 -19.49 7.14
C ARG A 170 19.27 -20.54 7.79
N TYR A 171 18.99 -20.89 9.04
CA TYR A 171 19.74 -21.86 9.85
C TYR A 171 18.88 -23.09 10.17
N ASP A 172 17.98 -23.47 9.25
CA ASP A 172 17.04 -24.59 9.40
C ASP A 172 16.08 -24.46 10.60
N GLY A 173 15.91 -23.24 11.13
CA GLY A 173 15.13 -23.01 12.35
C GLY A 173 15.86 -23.36 13.65
N ASP A 174 17.16 -23.66 13.58
CA ASP A 174 17.99 -23.95 14.74
C ASP A 174 18.66 -22.68 15.26
N ALA A 175 18.29 -22.27 16.46
CA ALA A 175 18.83 -21.08 17.11
C ALA A 175 20.32 -21.26 17.52
N SER A 176 20.78 -22.48 17.75
CA SER A 176 22.16 -22.75 18.17
C SER A 176 23.18 -22.49 17.06
N LYS A 177 22.75 -22.55 15.80
CA LYS A 177 23.58 -22.27 14.62
C LYS A 177 23.70 -20.78 14.30
N VAL A 178 22.94 -19.93 14.98
CA VAL A 178 22.91 -18.50 14.70
C VAL A 178 24.16 -17.82 15.28
N PRO A 179 25.00 -17.17 14.46
CA PRO A 179 26.19 -16.50 14.95
C PRO A 179 25.83 -15.25 15.76
N LEU A 180 26.28 -15.19 17.01
CA LEU A 180 26.12 -14.03 17.88
C LEU A 180 27.16 -12.97 17.54
N SER A 181 26.87 -12.14 16.53
CA SER A 181 27.73 -11.04 16.16
C SER A 181 27.81 -9.98 17.27
N SER A 182 28.95 -9.27 17.35
CA SER A 182 29.13 -8.13 18.26
C SER A 182 28.07 -7.06 18.06
N ASP A 183 27.62 -6.86 16.82
CA ASP A 183 26.53 -5.96 16.47
C ASP A 183 25.19 -6.38 17.06
N LEU A 184 24.87 -7.68 17.01
CA LEU A 184 23.64 -8.21 17.60
C LEU A 184 23.64 -7.99 19.12
N LEU A 185 24.76 -8.30 19.78
CA LEU A 185 24.92 -8.08 21.22
C LEU A 185 24.79 -6.61 21.60
N ARG A 186 25.37 -5.70 20.80
CA ARG A 186 25.25 -4.25 20.98
C ARG A 186 23.79 -3.79 20.81
N CYS A 187 23.09 -4.27 19.79
CA CYS A 187 21.68 -3.96 19.56
C CYS A 187 20.78 -4.43 20.72
N VAL A 188 21.04 -5.62 21.27
CA VAL A 188 20.31 -6.14 22.44
C VAL A 188 20.54 -5.25 23.65
N ARG A 189 21.80 -4.86 23.94
CA ARG A 189 22.11 -3.95 25.05
C ARG A 189 21.40 -2.60 24.92
N GLN A 190 21.27 -2.07 23.70
CA GLN A 190 20.61 -0.79 23.44
C GLN A 190 19.08 -0.89 23.35
N SER A 191 18.50 -2.09 23.27
CA SER A 191 17.08 -2.29 22.98
C SER A 191 16.17 -1.59 24.01
N ARG A 192 16.50 -1.69 25.30
CA ARG A 192 15.76 -1.04 26.39
C ARG A 192 15.80 0.49 26.29
N ALA A 193 16.97 1.06 25.99
CA ALA A 193 17.11 2.50 25.81
C ALA A 193 16.31 3.00 24.59
N LYS A 194 16.38 2.27 23.46
CA LYS A 194 15.57 2.59 22.27
C LYS A 194 14.07 2.48 22.53
N TYR A 195 13.64 1.48 23.30
CA TYR A 195 12.25 1.33 23.70
C TYR A 195 11.78 2.52 24.57
N ALA A 196 12.57 2.90 25.58
CA ALA A 196 12.25 4.05 26.43
C ALA A 196 12.16 5.35 25.63
N LEU A 197 13.08 5.58 24.69
CA LEU A 197 13.03 6.72 23.78
C LEU A 197 11.75 6.72 22.94
N ARG A 198 11.37 5.58 22.36
CA ARG A 198 10.12 5.47 21.58
C ARG A 198 8.90 5.79 22.44
N MET A 199 8.82 5.24 23.65
CA MET A 199 7.70 5.53 24.57
C MET A 199 7.62 7.01 24.91
N SER A 200 8.75 7.67 25.19
CA SER A 200 8.77 9.12 25.46
C SER A 200 8.35 9.95 24.23
N ALA A 201 8.73 9.52 23.04
CA ALA A 201 8.34 10.17 21.79
C ALA A 201 6.83 10.02 21.54
N GLU A 202 6.29 8.80 21.67
CA GLU A 202 4.85 8.52 21.55
C GLU A 202 4.05 9.34 22.58
N GLU A 203 4.50 9.40 23.83
CA GLU A 203 3.86 10.22 24.87
C GLU A 203 3.89 11.72 24.53
N SER A 204 5.02 12.24 24.05
CA SER A 204 5.12 13.64 23.63
C SER A 204 4.21 13.98 22.45
N THR A 205 4.09 13.07 21.47
CA THR A 205 3.19 13.24 20.33
C THR A 205 1.73 13.18 20.74
N SER A 206 1.37 12.29 21.67
CA SER A 206 0.02 12.19 22.20
C SER A 206 -0.36 13.43 23.00
N LYS A 207 0.55 13.97 23.82
CA LYS A 207 0.34 15.25 24.52
C LYS A 207 0.13 16.41 23.56
N ARG A 208 0.98 16.54 22.53
CA ARG A 208 0.82 17.57 21.50
C ARG A 208 -0.51 17.44 20.75
N ALA A 209 -0.89 16.22 20.37
CA ALA A 209 -2.17 15.97 19.70
C ALA A 209 -3.37 16.32 20.61
N ALA A 210 -3.28 16.04 21.91
CA ALA A 210 -4.31 16.42 22.88
C ALA A 210 -4.38 17.94 23.08
N GLU A 211 -3.24 18.63 23.20
CA GLU A 211 -3.15 20.09 23.29
C GLU A 211 -3.71 20.77 22.03
N GLU A 212 -3.36 20.27 20.85
CA GLU A 212 -3.89 20.73 19.57
C GLU A 212 -5.41 20.48 19.47
N ALA A 213 -5.90 19.33 19.94
CA ALA A 213 -7.34 19.04 19.97
C ALA A 213 -8.09 20.02 20.88
N VAL A 214 -7.57 20.29 22.09
CA VAL A 214 -8.16 21.24 23.04
C VAL A 214 -8.15 22.66 22.48
N SER A 215 -7.04 23.10 21.88
CA SER A 215 -6.93 24.43 21.25
C SER A 215 -7.89 24.57 20.06
N ASN A 216 -7.98 23.54 19.22
CA ASN A 216 -8.92 23.49 18.09
C ASN A 216 -10.38 23.50 18.57
N GLN A 217 -10.70 22.85 19.67
CA GLN A 217 -12.05 22.88 20.25
C GLN A 217 -12.37 24.27 20.82
N CYS A 218 -11.45 24.88 21.57
CA CYS A 218 -11.61 26.22 22.12
C CYS A 218 -11.84 27.28 21.02
N THR A 219 -11.08 27.20 19.92
CA THR A 219 -11.25 28.11 18.77
C THR A 219 -12.58 27.90 18.04
N LEU A 220 -13.05 26.66 17.90
CA LEU A 220 -14.37 26.37 17.32
C LEU A 220 -15.51 26.89 18.22
N GLU A 221 -15.42 26.71 19.53
CA GLU A 221 -16.39 27.23 20.50
C GLU A 221 -16.42 28.77 20.52
N ALA A 222 -15.26 29.42 20.44
CA ALA A 222 -15.18 30.88 20.35
C ALA A 222 -15.84 31.42 19.06
N LYS A 223 -15.59 30.76 17.91
CA LYS A 223 -16.25 31.10 16.64
C LYS A 223 -17.76 30.91 16.71
N LYS A 224 -18.24 29.83 17.35
CA LYS A 224 -19.67 29.59 17.55
C LYS A 224 -20.30 30.73 18.36
N LYS A 225 -19.71 31.10 19.50
CA LYS A 225 -20.20 32.21 20.34
C LYS A 225 -20.22 33.55 19.60
N ALA A 226 -19.22 33.83 18.76
CA ALA A 226 -19.19 35.05 17.97
C ALA A 226 -20.32 35.11 16.93
N LEU A 227 -20.59 34.00 16.23
CA LEU A 227 -21.68 33.89 15.26
C LEU A 227 -23.06 33.97 15.95
N GLU A 228 -23.23 33.32 17.10
CA GLU A 228 -24.45 33.45 17.91
C GLU A 228 -24.69 34.91 18.35
N GLY A 229 -23.63 35.62 18.74
CA GLY A 229 -23.68 37.04 19.05
C GLY A 229 -24.10 37.90 17.85
N GLN A 230 -23.56 37.63 16.65
CA GLN A 230 -23.97 38.31 15.41
C GLN A 230 -25.44 38.05 15.07
N VAL A 231 -25.90 36.80 15.17
CA VAL A 231 -27.32 36.45 14.96
C VAL A 231 -28.22 37.21 15.93
N GLN A 232 -27.82 37.33 17.19
CA GLN A 232 -28.60 38.06 18.18
C GLN A 232 -28.63 39.57 17.90
N ALA A 233 -27.50 40.17 17.49
CA ALA A 233 -27.45 41.57 17.10
C ALA A 233 -28.32 41.85 15.85
N SER A 234 -28.27 40.98 14.84
CA SER A 234 -29.12 41.08 13.65
C SER A 234 -30.60 40.99 13.98
N LYS A 235 -31.00 40.13 14.93
CA LYS A 235 -32.40 40.06 15.41
C LYS A 235 -32.86 41.36 16.06
N VAL A 236 -32.03 41.98 16.90
CA VAL A 236 -32.36 43.26 17.56
C VAL A 236 -32.48 44.40 16.54
N LEU A 237 -31.64 44.40 15.51
CA LEU A 237 -31.74 45.37 14.41
C LEU A 237 -33.04 45.20 13.63
N LEU A 238 -33.47 43.96 13.37
CA LEU A 238 -34.73 43.68 12.68
C LEU A 238 -35.94 44.13 13.50
N THR A 239 -35.99 43.82 14.80
CA THR A 239 -37.10 44.29 15.66
C THR A 239 -37.17 45.82 15.71
N ARG A 240 -36.02 46.50 15.76
CA ARG A 240 -35.96 47.97 15.74
C ARG A 240 -36.42 48.54 14.39
N ALA A 241 -36.08 47.89 13.27
CA ALA A 241 -36.54 48.29 11.95
C ALA A 241 -38.05 48.09 11.77
N GLU A 242 -38.62 47.02 12.31
CA GLU A 242 -40.07 46.78 12.35
C GLU A 242 -40.81 47.84 13.18
N GLU A 243 -40.26 48.22 14.34
CA GLU A 243 -40.80 49.30 15.17
C GLU A 243 -40.80 50.65 14.46
N MET A 244 -39.70 51.02 13.78
CA MET A 244 -39.62 52.26 13.00
C MET A 244 -40.65 52.28 11.86
N ILE A 245 -40.75 51.21 11.08
CA ILE A 245 -41.74 51.12 10.00
C ILE A 245 -43.17 51.25 10.55
N ASN A 246 -43.49 50.58 11.66
CA ASN A 246 -44.82 50.65 12.27
C ASN A 246 -45.15 52.03 12.86
N PHE A 247 -44.15 52.77 13.34
CA PHE A 247 -44.30 54.13 13.83
C PHE A 247 -44.46 55.13 12.67
N ASP A 248 -43.58 55.05 11.67
CA ASP A 248 -43.53 55.99 10.54
C ASP A 248 -44.73 55.83 9.59
N ILE A 249 -45.29 54.62 9.46
CA ILE A 249 -46.58 54.38 8.76
C ILE A 249 -47.72 55.16 9.43
N LYS A 250 -47.69 55.35 10.76
CA LYS A 250 -48.70 56.12 11.48
C LYS A 250 -48.52 57.63 11.29
N GLU A 251 -47.29 58.10 11.12
CA GLU A 251 -46.97 59.51 10.85
C GLU A 251 -47.11 59.93 9.36
N LYS A 252 -47.33 58.99 8.43
CA LYS A 252 -47.41 59.20 6.96
C LYS A 252 -46.13 59.77 6.33
N ASP A 253 -44.99 59.58 6.98
CA ASP A 253 -43.68 60.04 6.49
C ASP A 253 -43.02 58.95 5.63
N MET A 254 -43.20 59.05 4.31
CA MET A 254 -42.79 58.00 3.35
C MET A 254 -41.27 57.82 3.25
N ASP A 255 -40.47 58.88 3.47
CA ASP A 255 -39.01 58.84 3.36
C ASP A 255 -38.37 58.02 4.50
N LYS A 256 -38.97 58.08 5.70
CA LYS A 256 -38.54 57.27 6.86
C LYS A 256 -38.96 55.80 6.73
N VAL A 257 -40.12 55.53 6.13
CA VAL A 257 -40.55 54.15 5.81
C VAL A 257 -39.60 53.49 4.82
N GLU A 258 -39.09 54.21 3.84
CA GLU A 258 -38.11 53.70 2.88
C GLU A 258 -36.76 53.41 3.57
N SER A 259 -36.34 54.28 4.49
CA SER A 259 -35.15 54.09 5.34
C SER A 259 -35.27 52.84 6.23
N GLY A 260 -36.44 52.60 6.84
CA GLY A 260 -36.74 51.38 7.59
C GLY A 260 -36.73 50.11 6.73
N ARG A 261 -37.25 50.17 5.50
CA ARG A 261 -37.20 49.05 4.54
C ARG A 261 -35.78 48.70 4.10
N LEU A 262 -34.92 49.71 3.92
CA LEU A 262 -33.51 49.52 3.59
C LEU A 262 -32.76 48.81 4.73
N LEU A 263 -33.05 49.20 5.98
CA LEU A 263 -32.53 48.56 7.19
C LEU A 263 -33.01 47.11 7.35
N LEU A 264 -34.30 46.82 7.07
CA LEU A 264 -34.82 45.45 7.04
C LEU A 264 -34.10 44.58 6.02
N THR A 265 -33.91 45.10 4.80
CA THR A 265 -33.26 44.35 3.71
C THR A 265 -31.81 44.02 4.06
N THR A 266 -31.08 44.99 4.61
CA THR A 266 -29.69 44.82 5.05
C THR A 266 -29.60 43.88 6.25
N GLY A 267 -30.49 44.03 7.23
CA GLY A 267 -30.56 43.17 8.42
C GLY A 267 -30.87 41.71 8.08
N ASN A 268 -31.79 41.48 7.15
CA ASN A 268 -32.15 40.14 6.67
C ASN A 268 -30.99 39.47 5.93
N GLY A 269 -30.29 40.20 5.05
CA GLY A 269 -29.10 39.67 4.35
C GLY A 269 -28.00 39.25 5.33
N ASN A 270 -27.72 40.08 6.33
CA ASN A 270 -26.73 39.78 7.37
C ASN A 270 -27.13 38.58 8.24
N LEU A 271 -28.42 38.48 8.61
CA LEU A 271 -28.95 37.35 9.37
C LEU A 271 -28.84 36.04 8.58
N GLU A 272 -29.20 36.07 7.29
CA GLU A 272 -29.17 34.88 6.44
C GLU A 272 -27.75 34.37 6.26
N GLN A 273 -26.78 35.27 6.09
CA GLN A 273 -25.36 34.92 6.00
C GLN A 273 -24.84 34.32 7.30
N ALA A 274 -25.09 34.97 8.45
CA ALA A 274 -24.67 34.47 9.76
C ALA A 274 -25.29 33.09 10.09
N LEU A 275 -26.54 32.84 9.70
CA LEU A 275 -27.19 31.54 9.88
C LEU A 275 -26.62 30.45 8.97
N LYS A 276 -26.21 30.79 7.72
CA LYS A 276 -25.50 29.86 6.83
C LYS A 276 -24.15 29.46 7.42
N ASP A 277 -23.40 30.44 7.91
CA ASP A 277 -22.07 30.23 8.49
C ASP A 277 -22.13 29.41 9.79
N LEU A 278 -23.15 29.64 10.62
CA LEU A 278 -23.39 28.86 11.84
C LEU A 278 -23.74 27.40 11.53
N LYS A 279 -24.63 27.15 10.55
CA LYS A 279 -24.98 25.78 10.11
C LYS A 279 -23.76 25.02 9.56
N GLU A 280 -22.91 25.68 8.79
CA GLU A 280 -21.70 25.04 8.26
C GLU A 280 -20.69 24.73 9.37
N LEU A 281 -20.54 25.63 10.35
CA LEU A 281 -19.70 25.39 11.54
C LEU A 281 -20.19 24.19 12.37
N GLU A 282 -21.51 24.09 12.61
CA GLU A 282 -22.11 22.97 13.34
C GLU A 282 -21.88 21.63 12.61
N LYS A 283 -22.01 21.63 11.27
CA LYS A 283 -21.74 20.46 10.45
C LYS A 283 -20.26 20.03 10.53
N GLN A 284 -19.34 20.98 10.59
CA GLN A 284 -17.91 20.70 10.78
C GLN A 284 -17.62 20.11 12.17
N MET A 285 -18.26 20.61 13.23
CA MET A 285 -18.14 20.03 14.58
C MET A 285 -18.70 18.61 14.64
N LEU A 286 -19.85 18.36 14.02
CA LEU A 286 -20.52 17.05 14.01
C LEU A 286 -19.72 15.97 13.24
N LYS A 287 -19.03 16.37 12.16
CA LYS A 287 -18.11 15.48 11.44
C LYS A 287 -16.88 15.12 12.28
N LYS A 288 -16.34 16.08 13.05
CA LYS A 288 -15.17 15.85 13.90
C LYS A 288 -15.48 15.00 15.13
N ALA A 289 -16.70 15.04 15.66
CA ALA A 289 -17.10 14.21 16.82
C ALA A 289 -17.31 12.71 16.50
N ARG A 290 -17.32 12.32 15.22
CA ARG A 290 -17.53 10.93 14.78
C ARG A 290 -16.23 10.18 14.42
N HIS A 291 -15.08 10.86 14.49
CA HIS A 291 -13.75 10.27 14.29
C HIS A 291 -12.99 10.22 15.62
#